data_AF-T2JHP9-F1
#
_entry.id   AF-T2JHP9-F1
#
_cell.length_a   1.000
_cell.length_b   1.000
_cell.length_c   1.000
_cell.angle_alpha   90.00
_cell.angle_beta   90.00
_cell.angle_gamma   90.00
#
_symmetry.space_group_name_H-M   'P 1'
#
loop_
_entity.id
_entity.type
_entity.pdbx_description
1 polymer ?
#
loop_
_entity_poly.entity_id
_entity_poly.type
_entity_poly.pdbx_seq_one_letter_code
_entity_poly.pdbx_strand_id
1 'polypeptide(L)'
;MNSIPDATRLTAFTKKFKSNQLSLLVMGCSLATITTISLFYGLTRPCVFGECPQINQAEQIYEQTEILSKNNVSDAEITLVKTNLELAINLLHDIPFWSNYHQESSQLKNQYQQQLDDILLLESAINQKSKALLSLSLSESSPLSLSQLEALKQEFQAAIAQIKLIQNNEFLEEVKNQKYKEYSNNIQLINQRIVKEKRAFKSLEQAKSGALLAQNRENTANNVSSLELVYNSWTKSIKSLQDIPIETTVYQESRTLLQSYIFRKNRIEKRKKQENLALEMYEEANKYAKLAEKSEKSNQLLQAVNYWNMATLHINKVPQNTFKWNEIQPLTSTYKI
;
A
#
# COMPACT_ATOMS: atom_id res chain seq x y z
N MET A 1 3.94 65.36 -61.50
CA MET A 1 5.18 65.74 -60.81
C MET A 1 5.70 64.46 -60.16
N ASN A 2 6.81 63.81 -60.51
CA ASN A 2 8.00 64.09 -61.32
C ASN A 2 8.51 62.70 -61.80
N SER A 3 8.55 62.38 -63.09
CA SER A 3 9.74 62.44 -64.01
C SER A 3 10.94 61.58 -63.56
N ILE A 4 11.20 60.38 -64.15
CA ILE A 4 12.03 60.06 -65.36
C ILE A 4 13.55 59.96 -65.00
N PRO A 5 14.48 59.20 -65.68
CA PRO A 5 14.45 58.34 -66.91
C PRO A 5 15.22 56.97 -66.87
N ASP A 6 15.10 56.23 -68.00
CA ASP A 6 16.10 55.46 -68.81
C ASP A 6 17.13 54.49 -68.19
N ALA A 7 17.75 53.54 -68.91
CA ALA A 7 17.53 52.71 -70.11
C ALA A 7 18.90 52.12 -70.48
N THR A 8 19.01 50.81 -70.67
CA THR A 8 19.98 50.16 -71.60
C THR A 8 19.64 48.67 -71.65
N ARG A 9 18.91 48.19 -72.67
CA ARG A 9 19.39 47.66 -73.96
C ARG A 9 20.64 46.79 -73.87
N LEU A 10 20.47 45.49 -74.09
CA LEU A 10 21.23 44.73 -75.11
C LEU A 10 20.31 43.69 -75.78
N THR A 11 19.90 44.04 -77.00
CA THR A 11 19.76 43.20 -78.21
C THR A 11 19.98 41.68 -78.02
N ALA A 12 18.93 40.87 -78.23
CA ALA A 12 18.58 40.22 -79.50
C ALA A 12 19.49 39.06 -79.91
N PHE A 13 18.97 37.83 -79.80
CA PHE A 13 19.01 36.86 -80.89
C PHE A 13 17.73 36.02 -80.90
N THR A 14 17.10 36.04 -82.04
CA THR A 14 15.87 35.37 -82.43
C THR A 14 16.00 33.85 -82.42
N LYS A 15 14.96 33.14 -81.96
CA LYS A 15 14.44 32.01 -82.75
C LYS A 15 12.96 31.77 -82.46
N LYS A 16 12.13 32.22 -83.40
CA LYS A 16 10.74 31.82 -83.55
C LYS A 16 10.74 30.41 -84.12
N PHE A 17 10.38 29.40 -83.33
CA PHE A 17 9.97 28.10 -83.86
C PHE A 17 8.51 27.86 -83.48
N LYS A 18 7.68 27.98 -84.51
CA LYS A 18 6.29 27.56 -84.54
C LYS A 18 6.34 26.05 -84.81
N SER A 19 5.88 25.21 -83.88
CA SER A 19 5.26 23.93 -84.24
C SER A 19 4.53 23.34 -83.03
N ASN A 20 3.21 23.50 -83.05
CA ASN A 20 2.30 22.52 -82.46
C ASN A 20 2.70 21.11 -82.92
N GLN A 21 2.54 20.14 -82.02
CA GLN A 21 2.66 18.68 -82.19
C GLN A 21 3.88 17.95 -81.58
N LEU A 22 4.90 18.63 -81.04
CA LEU A 22 5.96 17.93 -80.27
C LEU A 22 5.71 17.87 -78.75
N SER A 23 4.73 18.62 -78.23
CA SER A 23 4.43 18.67 -76.79
C SER A 23 3.70 17.42 -76.27
N LEU A 24 3.04 16.62 -77.12
CA LEU A 24 2.33 15.41 -76.68
C LEU A 24 3.24 14.17 -76.61
N LEU A 25 4.31 14.10 -77.42
CA LEU A 25 5.21 12.94 -77.45
C LEU A 25 6.28 12.98 -76.35
N VAL A 26 6.77 14.16 -75.97
CA VAL A 26 7.76 14.29 -74.89
C VAL A 26 7.14 14.09 -73.49
N MET A 27 5.83 14.37 -73.35
CA MET A 27 5.09 14.08 -72.12
C MET A 27 4.68 12.60 -72.00
N GLY A 28 4.47 11.91 -73.14
CA GLY A 28 4.20 10.46 -73.16
C GLY A 28 5.42 9.60 -72.82
N CYS A 29 6.62 9.98 -73.29
CA CYS A 29 7.84 9.21 -73.04
C CYS A 29 8.37 9.31 -71.59
N SER A 30 8.17 10.44 -70.89
CA SER A 30 8.59 10.58 -69.49
C SER A 30 7.67 9.88 -68.50
N LEU A 31 6.35 9.86 -68.77
CA LEU A 31 5.38 9.05 -68.02
C LEU A 31 5.62 7.54 -68.25
N ALA A 32 5.91 7.13 -69.48
CA ALA A 32 6.22 5.74 -69.80
C ALA A 32 7.48 5.23 -69.08
N THR A 33 8.57 6.01 -69.04
CA THR A 33 9.81 5.58 -68.35
C THR A 33 9.67 5.53 -66.83
N ILE A 34 8.92 6.45 -66.21
CA ILE A 34 8.65 6.39 -64.77
C ILE A 34 7.78 5.17 -64.46
N THR A 35 6.76 4.86 -65.27
CA THR A 35 5.94 3.65 -65.06
C THR A 35 6.72 2.35 -65.26
N THR A 36 7.62 2.26 -66.24
CA THR A 36 8.40 1.04 -66.49
C THR A 36 9.49 0.83 -65.44
N ILE A 37 10.17 1.88 -64.97
CA ILE A 37 11.13 1.77 -63.85
C ILE A 37 10.39 1.36 -62.56
N SER A 38 9.18 1.89 -62.32
CA SER A 38 8.35 1.50 -61.18
C SER A 38 7.90 0.04 -61.23
N LEU A 39 7.52 -0.46 -62.41
CA LEU A 39 7.21 -1.88 -62.61
C LEU A 39 8.45 -2.75 -62.41
N PHE A 40 9.60 -2.37 -62.97
CA PHE A 40 10.82 -3.17 -62.87
C PHE A 40 11.36 -3.23 -61.44
N TYR A 41 11.36 -2.09 -60.73
CA TYR A 41 11.75 -2.02 -59.32
C TYR A 41 10.75 -2.76 -58.41
N GLY A 42 9.46 -2.76 -58.78
CA GLY A 42 8.43 -3.56 -58.13
C GLY A 42 8.64 -5.07 -58.29
N LEU A 43 9.10 -5.52 -59.46
CA LEU A 43 9.39 -6.92 -59.77
C LEU A 43 10.68 -7.42 -59.11
N THR A 44 11.61 -6.53 -58.75
CA THR A 44 12.84 -6.88 -58.02
C THR A 44 12.65 -7.02 -56.50
N ARG A 45 11.45 -6.74 -55.97
CA ARG A 45 11.20 -6.94 -54.54
C ARG A 45 11.15 -8.43 -54.20
N PRO A 46 11.69 -8.83 -53.02
CA PRO A 46 11.57 -10.20 -52.56
C PRO A 46 10.08 -10.58 -52.39
N CYS A 47 9.75 -11.85 -52.68
CA CYS A 47 8.39 -12.40 -52.75
C CYS A 47 7.56 -12.12 -54.03
N VAL A 48 8.15 -11.64 -55.13
CA VAL A 48 7.42 -11.50 -56.41
C VAL A 48 7.61 -12.71 -57.33
N PHE A 49 8.77 -13.37 -57.28
CA PHE A 49 9.07 -14.61 -57.99
C PHE A 49 9.87 -15.57 -57.10
N GLY A 50 9.53 -16.87 -57.12
CA GLY A 50 10.20 -17.88 -56.28
C GLY A 50 9.73 -17.84 -54.83
N GLU A 51 10.59 -18.22 -53.89
CA GLU A 51 10.28 -18.27 -52.45
C GLU A 51 10.18 -16.88 -51.80
N CYS A 52 9.42 -16.78 -50.70
CA CYS A 52 9.25 -15.56 -49.92
C CYS A 52 9.99 -15.63 -48.57
N PRO A 53 11.24 -15.15 -48.47
CA PRO A 53 12.02 -15.27 -47.25
C PRO A 53 11.41 -14.49 -46.06
N GLN A 54 10.63 -13.43 -46.33
CA GLN A 54 9.95 -12.65 -45.28
C GLN A 54 8.87 -13.45 -44.54
N ILE A 55 8.12 -14.33 -45.22
CA ILE A 55 7.13 -15.19 -44.56
C ILE A 55 7.86 -16.18 -43.64
N ASN A 56 8.87 -16.89 -44.16
CA ASN A 56 9.66 -17.84 -43.37
C ASN A 56 10.31 -17.17 -42.15
N GLN A 57 10.84 -15.96 -42.30
CA GLN A 57 11.41 -15.19 -41.18
C GLN A 57 10.34 -14.78 -40.17
N ALA A 58 9.18 -14.32 -40.62
CA ALA A 58 8.08 -13.94 -39.75
C ALA A 58 7.56 -15.15 -38.94
N GLU A 59 7.44 -16.32 -39.57
CA GLU A 59 7.09 -17.58 -38.89
C GLU A 59 8.16 -18.02 -37.90
N GLN A 60 9.45 -17.98 -38.26
CA GLN A 60 10.55 -18.31 -37.33
C GLN A 60 10.59 -17.39 -36.11
N ILE A 61 10.31 -16.09 -36.29
CA ILE A 61 10.21 -15.14 -35.17
C ILE A 61 8.95 -15.45 -34.33
N TYR A 62 7.85 -15.82 -34.99
CA TYR A 62 6.61 -16.22 -34.32
C TYR A 62 6.77 -17.50 -33.50
N GLU A 63 7.50 -18.51 -33.96
CA GLU A 63 7.77 -19.74 -33.19
C GLU A 63 8.45 -19.43 -31.83
N GLN A 64 9.25 -18.36 -31.75
CA GLN A 64 9.87 -17.93 -30.49
C GLN A 64 8.85 -17.43 -29.47
N THR A 65 7.61 -17.14 -29.89
CA THR A 65 6.53 -16.65 -29.04
C THR A 65 5.84 -17.76 -28.23
N GLU A 66 6.06 -19.03 -28.58
CA GLU A 66 5.54 -20.20 -27.85
C GLU A 66 5.99 -20.27 -26.38
N ILE A 67 6.97 -19.45 -25.99
CA ILE A 67 7.34 -19.26 -24.59
C ILE A 67 6.16 -18.84 -23.71
N LEU A 68 5.13 -18.18 -24.26
CA LEU A 68 3.91 -17.80 -23.51
C LEU A 68 3.01 -18.99 -23.14
N SER A 69 3.18 -20.13 -23.81
CA SER A 69 2.49 -21.38 -23.49
C SER A 69 3.15 -22.16 -22.35
N LYS A 70 4.29 -21.69 -21.83
CA LYS A 70 4.99 -22.31 -20.71
C LYS A 70 4.49 -21.78 -19.37
N ASN A 71 4.66 -22.58 -18.32
CA ASN A 71 4.42 -22.13 -16.96
C ASN A 71 5.53 -21.19 -16.49
N ASN A 72 5.18 -20.22 -15.66
CA ASN A 72 6.10 -19.29 -14.98
C ASN A 72 6.78 -18.26 -15.90
N VAL A 73 6.02 -17.69 -16.83
CA VAL A 73 6.52 -16.62 -17.71
C VAL A 73 6.77 -15.33 -16.92
N SER A 74 7.96 -14.78 -17.10
CA SER A 74 8.40 -13.51 -16.53
C SER A 74 7.84 -12.29 -17.27
N ASP A 75 7.79 -11.15 -16.60
CA ASP A 75 7.32 -9.90 -17.21
C ASP A 75 8.21 -9.49 -18.41
N ALA A 76 9.52 -9.82 -18.38
CA ALA A 76 10.46 -9.53 -19.47
C ALA A 76 10.23 -10.40 -20.71
N GLU A 77 9.86 -11.67 -20.54
CA GLU A 77 9.55 -12.57 -21.66
C GLU A 77 8.28 -12.10 -22.41
N ILE A 78 7.29 -11.55 -21.69
CA ILE A 78 6.09 -10.98 -22.30
C ILE A 78 6.45 -9.77 -23.18
N THR A 79 7.32 -8.88 -22.70
CA THR A 79 7.82 -7.75 -23.50
C THR A 79 8.64 -8.20 -24.72
N LEU A 80 9.42 -9.28 -24.59
CA LEU A 80 10.15 -9.86 -25.71
C LEU A 80 9.19 -10.39 -26.78
N VAL A 81 8.14 -11.11 -26.38
CA VAL A 81 7.15 -11.67 -27.30
C VAL A 81 6.40 -10.57 -28.04
N LYS A 82 6.01 -9.49 -27.36
CA LYS A 82 5.47 -8.29 -28.00
C LYS A 82 6.39 -7.79 -29.11
N THR A 83 7.67 -7.59 -28.78
CA THR A 83 8.68 -7.11 -29.73
C THR A 83 8.81 -8.06 -30.94
N ASN A 84 8.81 -9.36 -30.71
CA ASN A 84 8.88 -10.37 -31.77
C ASN A 84 7.64 -10.32 -32.69
N LEU A 85 6.44 -10.17 -32.14
CA LEU A 85 5.22 -10.01 -32.95
C LEU A 85 5.22 -8.72 -33.76
N GLU A 86 5.66 -7.60 -33.17
CA GLU A 86 5.82 -6.33 -33.90
C GLU A 86 6.80 -6.48 -35.08
N LEU A 87 7.93 -7.18 -34.88
CA LEU A 87 8.90 -7.48 -35.94
C LEU A 87 8.30 -8.38 -37.03
N ALA A 88 7.61 -9.46 -36.65
CA ALA A 88 6.99 -10.39 -37.59
C ALA A 88 5.88 -9.70 -38.42
N ILE A 89 5.05 -8.86 -37.79
CA ILE A 89 4.01 -8.05 -38.48
C ILE A 89 4.66 -7.09 -39.49
N ASN A 90 5.77 -6.46 -39.14
CA ASN A 90 6.49 -5.54 -40.04
C ASN A 90 7.07 -6.28 -41.26
N LEU A 91 7.65 -7.47 -41.08
CA LEU A 91 8.15 -8.29 -42.19
C LEU A 91 7.03 -8.67 -43.18
N LEU A 92 5.84 -9.01 -42.66
CA LEU A 92 4.67 -9.35 -43.47
C LEU A 92 4.09 -8.11 -44.18
N HIS A 93 4.12 -6.94 -43.52
CA HIS A 93 3.61 -5.69 -44.08
C HIS A 93 4.35 -5.25 -45.35
N ASP A 94 5.63 -5.56 -45.48
CA ASP A 94 6.47 -5.18 -46.63
C ASP A 94 6.13 -5.95 -47.92
N ILE A 95 5.31 -7.01 -47.83
CA ILE A 95 4.88 -7.82 -48.97
C ILE A 95 3.81 -7.06 -49.78
N PRO A 96 4.10 -6.70 -51.03
CA PRO A 96 3.22 -5.84 -51.82
C PRO A 96 1.94 -6.58 -52.26
N PHE A 97 0.85 -5.83 -52.47
CA PHE A 97 -0.46 -6.39 -52.79
C PHE A 97 -0.53 -7.21 -54.09
N TRP A 98 0.41 -6.98 -55.01
CA TRP A 98 0.53 -7.68 -56.28
C TRP A 98 1.34 -9.00 -56.20
N SER A 99 1.86 -9.35 -55.02
CA SER A 99 2.60 -10.60 -54.81
C SER A 99 1.64 -11.78 -54.71
N ASN A 100 2.04 -12.94 -55.23
CA ASN A 100 1.31 -14.20 -55.04
C ASN A 100 1.19 -14.60 -53.55
N TYR A 101 2.06 -14.07 -52.69
CA TYR A 101 2.08 -14.32 -51.24
C TYR A 101 1.24 -13.31 -50.45
N HIS A 102 0.62 -12.32 -51.10
CA HIS A 102 -0.07 -11.25 -50.39
C HIS A 102 -1.24 -11.74 -49.52
N GLN A 103 -2.00 -12.73 -50.01
CA GLN A 103 -3.14 -13.28 -49.25
C GLN A 103 -2.68 -13.99 -47.98
N GLU A 104 -1.68 -14.87 -48.10
CA GLU A 104 -1.08 -15.60 -46.97
C GLU A 104 -0.48 -14.62 -45.96
N SER A 105 0.32 -13.66 -46.44
CA SER A 105 0.88 -12.60 -45.59
C SER A 105 -0.20 -11.82 -44.84
N SER A 106 -1.30 -11.47 -45.52
CA SER A 106 -2.40 -10.72 -44.89
C SER A 106 -3.12 -11.55 -43.81
N GLN A 107 -3.26 -12.86 -44.00
CA GLN A 107 -3.85 -13.76 -43.01
C GLN A 107 -2.95 -13.89 -41.77
N LEU A 108 -1.66 -14.18 -41.96
CA LEU A 108 -0.67 -14.25 -40.88
C LEU A 108 -0.58 -12.92 -40.13
N LYS A 109 -0.55 -11.80 -40.86
CA LYS A 109 -0.51 -10.46 -40.26
C LYS A 109 -1.72 -10.22 -39.36
N ASN A 110 -2.93 -10.57 -39.80
CA ASN A 110 -4.15 -10.39 -38.99
C ASN A 110 -4.11 -11.27 -37.73
N GLN A 111 -3.64 -12.51 -37.83
CA GLN A 111 -3.46 -13.39 -36.68
C GLN A 111 -2.46 -12.81 -35.68
N TYR A 112 -1.29 -12.37 -36.15
CA TYR A 112 -0.24 -11.81 -35.30
C TYR A 112 -0.69 -10.49 -34.68
N GLN A 113 -1.43 -9.66 -35.41
CA GLN A 113 -1.99 -8.41 -34.89
C GLN A 113 -2.99 -8.69 -33.76
N GLN A 114 -3.88 -9.66 -33.91
CA GLN A 114 -4.82 -10.03 -32.85
C GLN A 114 -4.09 -10.49 -31.58
N GLN A 115 -3.04 -11.30 -31.73
CA GLN A 115 -2.24 -11.73 -30.58
C GLN A 115 -1.44 -10.59 -29.95
N LEU A 116 -0.92 -9.67 -30.77
CA LEU A 116 -0.23 -8.47 -30.29
C LEU A 116 -1.20 -7.60 -29.46
N ASP A 117 -2.42 -7.39 -29.96
CA ASP A 117 -3.44 -6.60 -29.26
C ASP A 117 -3.78 -7.21 -27.88
N ASP A 118 -3.89 -8.53 -27.79
CA ASP A 118 -4.10 -9.23 -26.53
C ASP A 118 -2.89 -9.15 -25.58
N ILE A 119 -1.67 -9.22 -26.12
CA ILE A 119 -0.44 -9.01 -25.32
C ILE A 119 -0.35 -7.58 -24.81
N LEU A 120 -0.78 -6.57 -25.57
CA LEU A 120 -0.80 -5.18 -25.12
C LEU A 120 -1.74 -5.00 -23.92
N LEU A 121 -2.88 -5.72 -23.88
CA LEU A 121 -3.75 -5.74 -22.70
C LEU A 121 -3.05 -6.37 -21.49
N LEU A 122 -2.34 -7.48 -21.69
CA LEU A 122 -1.58 -8.15 -20.62
C LEU A 122 -0.42 -7.28 -20.11
N GLU A 123 0.32 -6.63 -21.00
CA GLU A 123 1.40 -5.71 -20.67
C GLU A 123 0.87 -4.47 -19.91
N SER A 124 -0.30 -3.95 -20.29
CA SER A 124 -0.97 -2.88 -19.55
C SER A 124 -1.22 -3.29 -18.09
N ALA A 125 -1.68 -4.52 -17.85
CA ALA A 125 -1.95 -5.04 -16.51
C ALA A 125 -0.68 -5.15 -15.67
N ILE A 126 0.41 -5.61 -16.29
CA ILE A 126 1.73 -5.72 -15.66
C ILE A 126 2.27 -4.33 -15.31
N ASN A 127 2.18 -3.37 -16.23
CA ASN A 127 2.65 -2.00 -16.01
C ASN A 127 1.86 -1.30 -14.91
N GLN A 128 0.54 -1.50 -14.85
CA GLN A 128 -0.31 -0.98 -13.78
C GLN A 128 0.16 -1.49 -12.41
N LYS A 129 0.35 -2.82 -12.27
CA LYS A 129 0.88 -3.45 -11.05
C LYS A 129 2.25 -2.87 -10.66
N SER A 130 3.18 -2.82 -11.61
CA SER A 130 4.55 -2.39 -11.37
C SER A 130 4.62 -0.94 -10.91
N LYS A 131 3.82 -0.06 -11.52
CA LYS A 131 3.69 1.35 -11.10
C LYS A 131 3.12 1.46 -9.68
N ALA A 132 2.08 0.70 -9.37
CA ALA A 132 1.48 0.66 -8.04
C ALA A 132 2.51 0.24 -6.98
N LEU A 133 3.22 -0.87 -7.23
CA LEU A 133 4.25 -1.35 -6.30
C LEU A 133 5.42 -0.37 -6.16
N LEU A 134 5.89 0.22 -7.25
CA LEU A 134 6.98 1.21 -7.22
C LEU A 134 6.61 2.44 -6.38
N SER A 135 5.38 2.94 -6.53
CA SER A 135 4.90 4.09 -5.75
C SER A 135 4.90 3.82 -4.23
N LEU A 136 4.83 2.55 -3.84
CA LEU A 136 4.82 2.12 -2.45
C LEU A 136 6.21 1.72 -1.94
N SER A 137 7.09 1.20 -2.78
CA SER A 137 8.47 0.87 -2.39
C SER A 137 9.36 2.10 -2.23
N LEU A 138 9.05 3.20 -2.91
CA LEU A 138 9.72 4.50 -2.75
C LEU A 138 9.36 5.18 -1.41
N SER A 139 8.32 4.70 -0.73
CA SER A 139 8.02 5.05 0.66
C SER A 139 8.87 4.16 1.57
N GLU A 140 10.07 4.63 1.92
CA GLU A 140 11.06 3.96 2.80
C GLU A 140 10.41 3.04 3.85
N SER A 141 10.73 1.73 3.83
CA SER A 141 10.65 0.65 4.87
C SER A 141 9.52 0.69 5.93
N SER A 142 8.52 1.53 5.76
CA SER A 142 7.50 1.88 6.73
C SER A 142 6.22 1.12 6.43
N PRO A 143 5.46 0.70 7.46
CA PRO A 143 4.17 0.09 7.27
C PRO A 143 3.27 0.94 6.36
N LEU A 144 2.57 0.28 5.43
CA LEU A 144 1.61 0.95 4.57
C LEU A 144 0.37 1.34 5.37
N SER A 145 -0.05 2.59 5.25
CA SER A 145 -1.32 3.07 5.80
C SER A 145 -2.51 2.35 5.19
N LEU A 146 -3.65 2.42 5.89
CA LEU A 146 -4.90 1.84 5.40
C LEU A 146 -5.27 2.36 4.01
N SER A 147 -5.12 3.67 3.78
CA SER A 147 -5.41 4.27 2.47
C SER A 147 -4.48 3.75 1.37
N GLN A 148 -3.20 3.55 1.68
CA GLN A 148 -2.23 2.99 0.72
C GLN A 148 -2.53 1.52 0.42
N LEU A 149 -2.94 0.73 1.42
CA LEU A 149 -3.35 -0.66 1.21
C LEU A 149 -4.62 -0.77 0.36
N GLU A 150 -5.60 0.11 0.59
CA GLU A 150 -6.84 0.15 -0.20
C GLU A 150 -6.58 0.60 -1.64
N ALA A 151 -5.71 1.59 -1.85
CA ALA A 151 -5.25 1.98 -3.19
C ALA A 151 -4.53 0.82 -3.90
N LEU A 152 -3.59 0.16 -3.22
CA LEU A 152 -2.88 -0.99 -3.80
C LEU A 152 -3.85 -2.10 -4.21
N LYS A 153 -4.85 -2.39 -3.38
CA LYS A 153 -5.89 -3.37 -3.71
C LYS A 153 -6.63 -2.98 -5.00
N GLN A 154 -7.01 -1.71 -5.16
CA GLN A 154 -7.70 -1.21 -6.35
C GLN A 154 -6.83 -1.39 -7.60
N GLU A 155 -5.53 -1.13 -7.51
CA GLU A 155 -4.59 -1.32 -8.61
C GLU A 155 -4.52 -2.78 -9.07
N PHE A 156 -4.43 -3.73 -8.13
CA PHE A 156 -4.51 -5.16 -8.48
C PHE A 156 -5.87 -5.57 -9.06
N GLN A 157 -6.97 -4.99 -8.58
CA GLN A 157 -8.30 -5.25 -9.13
C GLN A 157 -8.43 -4.72 -10.56
N ALA A 158 -7.87 -3.55 -10.86
CA ALA A 158 -7.83 -2.99 -12.20
C ALA A 158 -6.98 -3.85 -13.15
N ALA A 159 -5.81 -4.32 -12.71
CA ALA A 159 -4.97 -5.23 -13.47
C ALA A 159 -5.70 -6.56 -13.79
N ILE A 160 -6.41 -7.13 -12.81
CA ILE A 160 -7.26 -8.31 -13.04
C ILE A 160 -8.37 -8.02 -14.05
N ALA A 161 -8.98 -6.84 -13.99
CA ALA A 161 -10.03 -6.47 -14.95
C ALA A 161 -9.49 -6.41 -16.39
N GLN A 162 -8.28 -5.91 -16.60
CA GLN A 162 -7.61 -5.92 -17.91
C GLN A 162 -7.32 -7.34 -18.40
N ILE A 163 -6.80 -8.22 -17.53
CA ILE A 163 -6.57 -9.64 -17.84
C ILE A 163 -7.87 -10.33 -18.28
N LYS A 164 -9.01 -9.98 -17.70
CA LYS A 164 -10.32 -10.55 -18.06
C LYS A 164 -10.87 -10.08 -19.41
N LEU A 165 -10.34 -9.00 -19.98
CA LEU A 165 -10.76 -8.53 -21.31
C LEU A 165 -10.19 -9.41 -22.43
N ILE A 166 -9.13 -10.19 -22.16
CA ILE A 166 -8.52 -11.13 -23.10
C ILE A 166 -9.44 -12.36 -23.22
N GLN A 167 -10.24 -12.40 -24.30
CA GLN A 167 -11.22 -13.46 -24.56
C GLN A 167 -10.68 -14.48 -25.57
N ASN A 168 -10.89 -15.77 -25.30
CA ASN A 168 -10.71 -16.88 -26.25
C ASN A 168 -9.34 -16.89 -26.98
N ASN A 169 -8.24 -16.73 -26.25
CA ASN A 169 -6.89 -16.78 -26.80
C ASN A 169 -6.10 -17.92 -26.15
N GLU A 170 -6.11 -19.11 -26.79
CA GLU A 170 -5.37 -20.29 -26.35
C GLU A 170 -3.87 -20.02 -26.18
N PHE A 171 -3.30 -19.16 -27.02
CA PHE A 171 -1.89 -18.78 -26.98
C PHE A 171 -1.50 -18.04 -25.69
N LEU A 172 -2.43 -17.32 -25.05
CA LEU A 172 -2.21 -16.62 -23.79
C LEU A 172 -2.83 -17.30 -22.56
N GLU A 173 -3.57 -18.40 -22.70
CA GLU A 173 -4.35 -18.96 -21.58
C GLU A 173 -3.50 -19.25 -20.35
N GLU A 174 -2.34 -19.90 -20.51
CA GLU A 174 -1.48 -20.28 -19.38
C GLU A 174 -0.96 -19.04 -18.64
N VAL A 175 -0.31 -18.11 -19.35
CA VAL A 175 0.23 -16.88 -18.74
C VAL A 175 -0.88 -16.01 -18.14
N LYS A 176 -2.06 -15.92 -18.78
CA LYS A 176 -3.23 -15.19 -18.28
C LYS A 176 -3.71 -15.79 -16.96
N ASN A 177 -3.86 -17.11 -16.89
CA ASN A 177 -4.29 -17.81 -15.69
C ASN A 177 -3.26 -17.71 -14.55
N GLN A 178 -1.98 -17.80 -14.89
CA GLN A 178 -0.89 -17.58 -13.95
C GLN A 178 -0.95 -16.18 -13.32
N LYS A 179 -1.00 -15.12 -14.14
CA LYS A 179 -1.04 -13.72 -13.65
C LYS A 179 -2.33 -13.43 -12.89
N TYR A 180 -3.47 -13.96 -13.35
CA TYR A 180 -4.73 -13.87 -12.64
C TYR A 180 -4.64 -14.46 -11.22
N LYS A 181 -4.06 -15.65 -11.09
CA LYS A 181 -3.86 -16.33 -9.80
C LYS A 181 -2.89 -15.55 -8.90
N GLU A 182 -1.77 -15.09 -9.45
CA GLU A 182 -0.79 -14.26 -8.74
C GLU A 182 -1.46 -13.01 -8.15
N TYR A 183 -2.20 -12.25 -8.96
CA TYR A 183 -2.81 -10.99 -8.53
C TYR A 183 -3.96 -11.22 -7.55
N SER A 184 -4.72 -12.30 -7.73
CA SER A 184 -5.77 -12.70 -6.78
C SER A 184 -5.17 -13.04 -5.41
N ASN A 185 -4.05 -13.77 -5.37
CA ASN A 185 -3.33 -14.06 -4.13
C ASN A 185 -2.80 -12.78 -3.47
N ASN A 186 -2.26 -11.83 -4.24
CA ASN A 186 -1.82 -10.54 -3.73
C ASN A 186 -2.97 -9.76 -3.08
N ILE A 187 -4.16 -9.72 -3.71
CA ILE A 187 -5.35 -9.11 -3.12
C ILE A 187 -5.72 -9.76 -1.78
N GLN A 188 -5.63 -11.09 -1.67
CA GLN A 188 -5.90 -11.79 -0.41
C GLN A 188 -4.91 -11.36 0.68
N LEU A 189 -3.62 -11.29 0.37
CA LEU A 189 -2.58 -10.82 1.31
C LEU A 189 -2.81 -9.36 1.71
N ILE A 190 -3.18 -8.49 0.77
CA ILE A 190 -3.50 -7.08 1.04
C ILE A 190 -4.73 -6.98 1.97
N ASN A 191 -5.78 -7.75 1.72
CA ASN A 191 -6.97 -7.78 2.59
C ASN A 191 -6.61 -8.22 4.01
N GLN A 192 -5.73 -9.21 4.18
CA GLN A 192 -5.24 -9.63 5.50
C GLN A 192 -4.49 -8.49 6.20
N ARG A 193 -3.65 -7.73 5.48
CA ARG A 193 -2.97 -6.56 6.02
C ARG A 193 -3.95 -5.45 6.41
N ILE A 194 -4.96 -5.17 5.59
CA ILE A 194 -6.03 -4.21 5.90
C ILE A 194 -6.73 -4.56 7.22
N VAL A 195 -7.06 -5.84 7.43
CA VAL A 195 -7.71 -6.29 8.67
C VAL A 195 -6.79 -6.13 9.88
N LYS A 196 -5.49 -6.45 9.75
CA LYS A 196 -4.49 -6.23 10.81
C LYS A 196 -4.39 -4.75 11.16
N GLU A 197 -4.31 -3.88 10.16
CA GLU A 197 -4.21 -2.43 10.33
C GLU A 197 -5.43 -1.87 11.05
N LYS A 198 -6.64 -2.21 10.59
CA LYS A 198 -7.91 -1.79 11.24
C LYS A 198 -7.98 -2.27 12.70
N ARG A 199 -7.54 -3.50 12.97
CA ARG A 199 -7.50 -4.03 14.33
C ARG A 199 -6.50 -3.26 15.20
N ALA A 200 -5.32 -2.94 14.68
CA ALA A 200 -4.31 -2.18 15.40
C ALA A 200 -4.79 -0.78 15.77
N PHE A 201 -5.44 -0.06 14.84
CA PHE A 201 -6.10 1.22 15.14
C PHE A 201 -7.15 1.08 16.24
N LYS A 202 -8.01 0.06 16.17
CA LYS A 202 -9.02 -0.20 17.21
C LYS A 202 -8.37 -0.48 18.58
N SER A 203 -7.30 -1.27 18.62
CA SER A 203 -6.56 -1.56 19.84
C SER A 203 -5.91 -0.31 20.43
N LEU A 204 -5.36 0.58 19.59
CA LEU A 204 -4.81 1.86 20.02
C LEU A 204 -5.88 2.75 20.64
N GLU A 205 -7.03 2.88 20.00
CA GLU A 205 -8.16 3.67 20.52
C GLU A 205 -8.71 3.10 21.83
N GLN A 206 -8.84 1.77 21.92
CA GLN A 206 -9.22 1.10 23.17
C GLN A 206 -8.23 1.37 24.29
N ALA A 207 -6.93 1.37 24.00
CA ALA A 207 -5.90 1.71 24.97
C ALA A 207 -6.01 3.16 25.44
N LYS A 208 -6.16 4.12 24.51
CA LYS A 208 -6.29 5.55 24.83
C LYS A 208 -7.54 5.82 25.66
N SER A 209 -8.68 5.26 25.27
CA SER A 209 -9.93 5.38 26.02
C SER A 209 -9.84 4.75 27.41
N GLY A 210 -9.25 3.55 27.52
CA GLY A 210 -9.03 2.88 28.80
C GLY A 210 -8.09 3.67 29.73
N ALA A 211 -7.08 4.34 29.18
CA ALA A 211 -6.19 5.20 29.92
C ALA A 211 -6.88 6.47 30.42
N LEU A 212 -7.72 7.10 29.60
CA LEU A 212 -8.53 8.24 30.02
C LEU A 212 -9.48 7.85 31.17
N LEU A 213 -10.14 6.70 31.06
CA LEU A 213 -10.97 6.15 32.13
C LEU A 213 -10.16 5.90 33.41
N ALA A 214 -8.95 5.36 33.29
CA ALA A 214 -8.05 5.13 34.42
C ALA A 214 -7.68 6.45 35.11
N GLN A 215 -7.35 7.50 34.34
CA GLN A 215 -7.04 8.82 34.88
C GLN A 215 -8.23 9.46 35.61
N ASN A 216 -9.42 9.38 35.02
CA ASN A 216 -10.64 9.91 35.66
C ASN A 216 -10.93 9.19 36.98
N ARG A 217 -10.82 7.86 37.00
CA ARG A 217 -10.98 7.06 38.22
C ARG A 217 -9.91 7.36 39.27
N GLU A 218 -8.68 7.64 38.85
CA GLU A 218 -7.57 8.00 39.75
C GLU A 218 -7.87 9.33 40.46
N ASN A 219 -8.39 10.31 39.73
CA ASN A 219 -8.70 11.64 40.26
C ASN A 219 -9.84 11.62 41.30
N THR A 220 -10.76 10.67 41.21
CA THR A 220 -11.91 10.55 42.12
C THR A 220 -11.77 9.43 43.15
N ALA A 221 -10.64 8.71 43.16
CA ALA A 221 -10.45 7.59 44.07
C ALA A 221 -10.38 8.07 45.53
N ASN A 222 -11.16 7.44 46.41
CA ASN A 222 -11.23 7.75 47.85
C ASN A 222 -11.09 6.51 48.75
N ASN A 223 -10.83 5.34 48.17
CA ASN A 223 -10.61 4.09 48.88
C ASN A 223 -9.78 3.11 48.04
N VAL A 224 -9.28 2.04 48.68
CA VAL A 224 -8.47 0.99 48.04
C VAL A 224 -9.22 0.32 46.88
N SER A 225 -10.51 0.05 47.03
CA SER A 225 -11.33 -0.59 45.99
C SER A 225 -11.37 0.26 44.71
N SER A 226 -11.46 1.58 44.85
CA SER A 226 -11.41 2.51 43.73
C SER A 226 -10.05 2.47 43.03
N LEU A 227 -8.94 2.39 43.78
CA LEU A 227 -7.60 2.22 43.21
C LEU A 227 -7.40 0.87 42.50
N GLU A 228 -8.08 -0.20 42.95
CA GLU A 228 -8.12 -1.48 42.22
C GLU A 228 -8.75 -1.31 40.82
N LEU A 229 -9.85 -0.56 40.73
CA LEU A 229 -10.46 -0.25 39.43
C LEU A 229 -9.53 0.56 38.52
N VAL A 230 -8.77 1.50 39.08
CA VAL A 230 -7.74 2.25 38.34
C VAL A 230 -6.66 1.30 37.81
N TYR A 231 -6.12 0.42 38.67
CA TYR A 231 -5.10 -0.58 38.30
C TYR A 231 -5.57 -1.50 37.16
N ASN A 232 -6.81 -1.98 37.25
CA ASN A 232 -7.42 -2.83 36.23
C ASN A 232 -7.62 -2.09 34.89
N SER A 233 -7.96 -0.80 34.94
CA SER A 233 -8.11 0.04 33.74
C SER A 233 -6.77 0.23 33.02
N TRP A 234 -5.70 0.52 33.76
CA TRP A 234 -4.35 0.57 33.21
C TRP A 234 -3.91 -0.77 32.62
N THR A 235 -4.17 -1.87 33.32
CA THR A 235 -3.81 -3.23 32.85
C THR A 235 -4.50 -3.58 31.52
N LYS A 236 -5.80 -3.28 31.37
CA LYS A 236 -6.51 -3.49 30.11
C LYS A 236 -5.95 -2.62 28.97
N SER A 237 -5.60 -1.37 29.27
CA SER A 237 -5.04 -0.43 28.29
C SER A 237 -3.67 -0.89 27.82
N ILE A 238 -2.81 -1.33 28.74
CA ILE A 238 -1.50 -1.92 28.46
C ILE A 238 -1.63 -3.15 27.55
N LYS A 239 -2.53 -4.08 27.87
CA LYS A 239 -2.76 -5.27 27.05
C LYS A 239 -3.14 -4.90 25.61
N SER A 240 -4.04 -3.92 25.46
CA SER A 240 -4.47 -3.44 24.14
C SER A 240 -3.29 -2.89 23.31
N LEU A 241 -2.32 -2.21 23.94
CA LEU A 241 -1.10 -1.76 23.27
C LEU A 241 -0.10 -2.90 22.96
N GLN A 242 -0.04 -3.92 23.83
CA GLN A 242 0.84 -5.08 23.61
C GLN A 242 0.41 -5.90 22.40
N ASP A 243 -0.90 -6.01 22.18
CA ASP A 243 -1.50 -6.77 21.08
C ASP A 243 -1.33 -6.12 19.69
N ILE A 244 -0.75 -4.90 19.60
CA ILE A 244 -0.49 -4.20 18.33
C ILE A 244 0.75 -4.78 17.64
N PRO A 245 0.62 -5.31 16.39
CA PRO A 245 1.74 -5.89 15.63
C PRO A 245 2.73 -4.84 15.10
N ILE A 246 3.99 -5.27 14.89
CA ILE A 246 5.09 -4.39 14.42
C ILE A 246 4.91 -3.88 13.00
N GLU A 247 4.18 -4.63 12.17
CA GLU A 247 3.97 -4.32 10.76
C GLU A 247 2.86 -3.29 10.52
N THR A 248 2.40 -2.59 11.57
CA THR A 248 1.27 -1.65 11.51
C THR A 248 1.72 -0.22 11.71
N THR A 249 1.03 0.75 11.10
CA THR A 249 1.46 2.16 11.16
C THR A 249 1.47 2.74 12.58
N VAL A 250 0.59 2.23 13.44
CA VAL A 250 0.44 2.69 14.83
C VAL A 250 1.43 2.04 15.81
N TYR A 251 2.29 1.14 15.35
CA TYR A 251 3.19 0.40 16.23
C TYR A 251 4.09 1.31 17.06
N GLN A 252 4.77 2.26 16.43
CA GLN A 252 5.71 3.13 17.13
C GLN A 252 5.01 3.97 18.21
N GLU A 253 3.89 4.61 17.86
CA GLU A 253 3.07 5.36 18.82
C GLU A 253 2.63 4.46 19.99
N SER A 254 2.16 3.24 19.70
CA SER A 254 1.73 2.30 20.72
C SER A 254 2.84 1.94 21.72
N ARG A 255 4.08 1.81 21.25
CA ARG A 255 5.23 1.45 22.10
C ARG A 255 5.64 2.63 22.99
N THR A 256 5.55 3.86 22.48
CA THR A 256 5.74 5.07 23.30
C THR A 256 4.68 5.17 24.40
N LEU A 257 3.40 4.96 24.07
CA LEU A 257 2.31 4.99 25.06
C LEU A 257 2.45 3.86 26.10
N LEU A 258 2.88 2.68 25.67
CA LEU A 258 3.03 1.50 26.54
C LEU A 258 3.98 1.78 27.71
N GLN A 259 5.11 2.44 27.46
CA GLN A 259 6.06 2.82 28.51
C GLN A 259 5.42 3.74 29.56
N SER A 260 4.70 4.76 29.10
CA SER A 260 3.98 5.69 29.99
C SER A 260 2.92 4.99 30.82
N TYR A 261 2.18 4.05 30.23
CA TYR A 261 1.07 3.36 30.90
C TYR A 261 1.58 2.37 31.94
N ILE A 262 2.67 1.66 31.65
CA ILE A 262 3.36 0.78 32.63
C ILE A 262 3.82 1.60 33.84
N PHE A 263 4.43 2.77 33.61
CA PHE A 263 4.85 3.64 34.70
C PHE A 263 3.66 4.05 35.60
N ARG A 264 2.55 4.47 35.00
CA ARG A 264 1.32 4.85 35.74
C ARG A 264 0.73 3.67 36.51
N LYS A 265 0.65 2.49 35.90
CA LYS A 265 0.20 1.26 36.58
C LYS A 265 1.03 0.98 37.83
N ASN A 266 2.36 1.05 37.71
CA ASN A 266 3.28 0.80 38.83
C ASN A 266 3.11 1.83 39.95
N ARG A 267 2.85 3.09 39.62
CA ARG A 267 2.53 4.13 40.62
C ARG A 267 1.25 3.80 41.40
N ILE A 268 0.21 3.35 40.71
CA ILE A 268 -1.05 2.94 41.35
C ILE A 268 -0.84 1.72 42.24
N GLU A 269 -0.05 0.74 41.81
CA GLU A 269 0.27 -0.42 42.63
C GLU A 269 0.98 -0.03 43.93
N LYS A 270 1.96 0.87 43.86
CA LYS A 270 2.64 1.41 45.05
C LYS A 270 1.65 2.15 45.96
N ARG A 271 0.79 3.00 45.40
CA ARG A 271 -0.25 3.71 46.16
C ARG A 271 -1.20 2.74 46.86
N LYS A 272 -1.68 1.69 46.18
CA LYS A 272 -2.54 0.65 46.78
C LYS A 272 -1.88 -0.01 48.00
N LYS A 273 -0.59 -0.37 47.92
CA LYS A 273 0.16 -0.95 49.05
C LYS A 273 0.22 0.00 50.24
N GLN A 274 0.46 1.29 49.97
CA GLN A 274 0.48 2.33 51.00
C GLN A 274 -0.90 2.52 51.66
N GLU A 275 -1.98 2.56 50.86
CA GLU A 275 -3.35 2.71 51.37
C GLU A 275 -3.82 1.48 52.16
N ASN A 276 -3.42 0.27 51.77
CA ASN A 276 -3.70 -0.94 52.54
C ASN A 276 -3.03 -0.91 53.91
N LEU A 277 -1.75 -0.53 53.97
CA LEU A 277 -1.04 -0.38 55.24
C LEU A 277 -1.70 0.70 56.11
N ALA A 278 -2.11 1.81 55.52
CA ALA A 278 -2.81 2.88 56.23
C ALA A 278 -4.15 2.40 56.82
N LEU A 279 -4.91 1.63 56.04
CA LEU A 279 -6.17 1.03 56.49
C LEU A 279 -5.96 0.04 57.64
N GLU A 280 -4.96 -0.85 57.53
CA GLU A 280 -4.62 -1.82 58.57
C GLU A 280 -4.23 -1.13 59.89
N MET A 281 -3.35 -0.12 59.82
CA MET A 281 -2.95 0.65 61.00
C MET A 281 -4.12 1.40 61.63
N TYR A 282 -5.02 1.95 60.81
CA TYR A 282 -6.23 2.61 61.29
C TYR A 282 -7.19 1.63 62.00
N GLU A 283 -7.40 0.44 61.42
CA GLU A 283 -8.28 -0.59 61.99
C GLU A 283 -7.74 -1.14 63.32
N GLU A 284 -6.43 -1.42 63.41
CA GLU A 284 -5.80 -1.84 64.68
C GLU A 284 -5.86 -0.73 65.73
N ALA A 285 -5.63 0.54 65.36
CA ALA A 285 -5.77 1.66 66.30
C ALA A 285 -7.18 1.73 66.90
N ASN A 286 -8.22 1.61 66.05
CA ASN A 286 -9.61 1.61 66.51
C ASN A 286 -9.97 0.40 67.37
N LYS A 287 -9.40 -0.77 67.08
CA LYS A 287 -9.59 -1.97 67.90
C LYS A 287 -8.99 -1.79 69.30
N TYR A 288 -7.77 -1.27 69.41
CA TYR A 288 -7.16 -0.97 70.71
C TYR A 288 -7.92 0.12 71.47
N ALA A 289 -8.38 1.17 70.80
CA ALA A 289 -9.22 2.21 71.42
C ALA A 289 -10.49 1.59 72.06
N LYS A 290 -11.20 0.72 71.34
CA LYS A 290 -12.38 0.00 71.89
C LYS A 290 -12.04 -0.89 73.09
N LEU A 291 -10.87 -1.53 73.09
CA LEU A 291 -10.42 -2.33 74.23
C LEU A 291 -10.10 -1.43 75.44
N ALA A 292 -9.48 -0.27 75.20
CA ALA A 292 -9.20 0.71 76.24
C ALA A 292 -10.48 1.21 76.90
N GLU A 293 -11.46 1.67 76.12
CA GLU A 293 -12.77 2.11 76.60
C GLU A 293 -13.49 1.04 77.44
N LYS A 294 -13.36 -0.24 77.04
CA LYS A 294 -13.95 -1.36 77.78
C LYS A 294 -13.24 -1.60 79.12
N SER A 295 -11.92 -1.51 79.15
CA SER A 295 -11.13 -1.65 80.38
C SER A 295 -11.37 -0.49 81.36
N GLU A 296 -11.54 0.74 80.86
CA GLU A 296 -11.92 1.90 81.68
C GLU A 296 -13.27 1.68 82.37
N LYS A 297 -14.28 1.25 81.61
CA LYS A 297 -15.62 0.91 82.14
C LYS A 297 -15.59 -0.21 83.17
N SER A 298 -14.54 -1.04 83.15
CA SER A 298 -14.34 -2.16 84.07
C SER A 298 -13.38 -1.83 85.23
N ASN A 299 -12.99 -0.56 85.42
CA ASN A 299 -12.02 -0.09 86.41
C ASN A 299 -10.62 -0.73 86.32
N GLN A 300 -10.24 -1.23 85.15
CA GLN A 300 -8.92 -1.83 84.88
C GLN A 300 -7.95 -0.79 84.29
N LEU A 301 -7.61 0.23 85.08
CA LEU A 301 -6.93 1.44 84.62
C LEU A 301 -5.57 1.17 83.94
N LEU A 302 -4.73 0.32 84.51
CA LEU A 302 -3.41 0.00 83.92
C LEU A 302 -3.56 -0.67 82.54
N GLN A 303 -4.56 -1.53 82.37
CA GLN A 303 -4.83 -2.19 81.11
C GLN A 303 -5.40 -1.21 80.07
N ALA A 304 -6.26 -0.28 80.49
CA ALA A 304 -6.76 0.79 79.64
C ALA A 304 -5.62 1.66 79.09
N VAL A 305 -4.70 2.11 79.95
CA VAL A 305 -3.53 2.91 79.52
C VAL A 305 -2.66 2.14 78.51
N ASN A 306 -2.42 0.85 78.74
CA ASN A 306 -1.67 0.03 77.78
C ASN A 306 -2.38 -0.04 76.41
N TYR A 307 -3.71 -0.19 76.38
CA TYR A 307 -4.46 -0.21 75.13
C TYR A 307 -4.49 1.17 74.45
N TRP A 308 -4.59 2.28 75.19
CA TRP A 308 -4.47 3.62 74.61
C TRP A 308 -3.09 3.87 74.00
N ASN A 309 -2.01 3.43 74.67
CA ASN A 309 -0.66 3.50 74.12
C ASN A 309 -0.53 2.71 72.80
N MET A 310 -1.13 1.52 72.73
CA MET A 310 -1.16 0.74 71.49
C MET A 310 -1.97 1.43 70.38
N ALA A 311 -3.14 2.01 70.71
CA ALA A 311 -3.93 2.78 69.75
C ALA A 311 -3.14 3.96 69.18
N THR A 312 -2.45 4.72 70.04
CA THR A 312 -1.57 5.84 69.66
C THR A 312 -0.38 5.38 68.81
N LEU A 313 0.24 4.24 69.13
CA LEU A 313 1.34 3.69 68.34
C LEU A 313 0.90 3.35 66.93
N HIS A 314 -0.27 2.74 66.75
CA HIS A 314 -0.79 2.39 65.43
C HIS A 314 -1.24 3.61 64.63
N ILE A 315 -1.93 4.57 65.26
CA ILE A 315 -2.41 5.76 64.54
C ILE A 315 -1.26 6.64 64.03
N ASN A 316 -0.14 6.70 64.76
CA ASN A 316 1.07 7.42 64.35
C ASN A 316 1.79 6.77 63.15
N LYS A 317 1.48 5.51 62.83
CA LYS A 317 2.04 4.79 61.66
C LYS A 317 1.24 5.00 60.38
N VAL A 318 0.07 5.64 60.43
CA VAL A 318 -0.75 5.95 59.25
C VAL A 318 -0.06 7.05 58.43
N PRO A 319 0.30 6.83 57.15
CA PRO A 319 1.00 7.82 56.34
C PRO A 319 0.15 9.04 55.96
N GLN A 320 0.78 10.22 55.83
CA GLN A 320 0.11 11.52 55.63
C GLN A 320 -0.66 11.70 54.31
N ASN A 321 -0.33 10.91 53.29
CA ASN A 321 -0.92 11.00 51.96
C ASN A 321 -1.83 9.81 51.65
N THR A 322 -2.65 9.39 52.62
CA THR A 322 -3.57 8.26 52.51
C THR A 322 -5.01 8.68 52.75
N PHE A 323 -5.96 7.89 52.27
CA PHE A 323 -7.39 8.17 52.46
C PHE A 323 -7.77 8.28 53.94
N LYS A 324 -7.08 7.54 54.82
CA LYS A 324 -7.34 7.52 56.26
C LYS A 324 -6.64 8.62 57.05
N TRP A 325 -5.69 9.36 56.46
CA TRP A 325 -4.97 10.42 57.17
C TRP A 325 -5.90 11.50 57.73
N ASN A 326 -6.88 11.96 56.96
CA ASN A 326 -7.81 13.00 57.42
C ASN A 326 -8.76 12.51 58.51
N GLU A 327 -9.07 11.21 58.55
CA GLU A 327 -9.92 10.60 59.58
C GLU A 327 -9.18 10.45 60.92
N ILE A 328 -7.85 10.34 60.92
CA ILE A 328 -7.07 10.14 62.14
C ILE A 328 -6.65 11.43 62.85
N GLN A 329 -6.58 12.56 62.14
CA GLN A 329 -6.20 13.85 62.75
C GLN A 329 -6.97 14.17 64.04
N PRO A 330 -8.32 14.09 64.08
CA PRO A 330 -9.07 14.37 65.32
C PRO A 330 -8.88 13.30 66.41
N LEU A 331 -8.47 12.09 66.07
CA LEU A 331 -8.29 10.99 67.03
C LEU A 331 -6.96 11.11 67.78
N THR A 332 -5.94 11.74 67.18
CA THR A 332 -4.63 11.91 67.82
C THR A 332 -4.65 12.79 69.08
N SER A 333 -5.62 13.70 69.22
CA SER A 333 -5.83 14.46 70.46
C SER A 333 -6.61 13.67 71.50
N THR A 334 -7.48 12.74 71.07
CA THR A 334 -8.30 11.91 71.97
C THR A 334 -7.48 10.75 72.56
N TYR A 335 -6.53 10.20 71.81
CA TYR A 335 -5.73 9.04 72.24
C TYR A 335 -4.46 9.42 73.03
N LYS A 336 -4.13 10.71 73.11
CA LYS A 336 -3.15 11.26 74.04
C LYS A 336 -3.81 11.44 75.41
N ILE A 337 -3.90 10.35 76.18
CA ILE A 337 -4.32 10.36 77.59
C ILE A 337 -3.10 10.30 78.48
#